data_AF-A0A847I544-F1
#
_entry.id   AF-A0A847I544-F1
#
_cell.length_a   1.000
_cell.length_b   1.000
_cell.length_c   1.000
_cell.angle_alpha   90.00
_cell.angle_beta   90.00
_cell.angle_gamma   90.00
#
_symmetry.space_group_name_H-M   'P 1'
#
loop_
_entity.id
_entity.type
_entity.pdbx_description
1 polymer ?
#
loop_
_entity_poly.entity_id
_entity_poly.type
_entity_poly.pdbx_seq_one_letter_code
_entity_poly.pdbx_strand_id
1 'polypeptide(L)'
;RRNLFARDQNRCQYCGKRFPSSELSLDHIVPRSRGGGNTWENIVCACVRCNVRKGGRTPAEASMKLIAVPRRPHRSPVLTIKLSDSRYASWKQFLDFAYWDVELK
;
A
#
# COMPACT_ATOMS: atom_id res chain seq x y z
N ARG A 1 -6.39 2.77 -2.28
CA ARG A 1 -6.32 1.29 -2.44
C ARG A 1 -5.39 0.83 -3.57
N ARG A 2 -5.58 1.25 -4.85
CA ARG A 2 -4.70 0.84 -5.98
C ARG A 2 -3.20 1.03 -5.71
N ASN A 3 -2.82 2.12 -5.03
CA ASN A 3 -1.42 2.41 -4.75
C ASN A 3 -0.76 1.40 -3.79
N LEU A 4 -1.52 0.73 -2.90
CA LEU A 4 -0.99 -0.31 -2.02
C LEU A 4 -0.71 -1.59 -2.80
N PHE A 5 -1.61 -1.98 -3.70
CA PHE A 5 -1.41 -3.09 -4.63
C PHE A 5 -0.19 -2.85 -5.53
N ALA A 6 -0.01 -1.63 -6.04
CA ALA A 6 1.16 -1.25 -6.81
C ALA A 6 2.45 -1.27 -5.96
N ARG A 7 2.44 -0.67 -4.77
CA ARG A 7 3.59 -0.68 -3.82
C ARG A 7 4.05 -2.10 -3.54
N ASP A 8 3.10 -2.99 -3.26
CA ASP A 8 3.38 -4.38 -2.91
C ASP A 8 3.55 -5.27 -4.14
N GLN A 9 3.51 -4.72 -5.35
CA GLN A 9 3.65 -5.44 -6.63
C GLN A 9 2.69 -6.62 -6.78
N ASN A 10 1.44 -6.44 -6.33
CA ASN A 10 0.43 -7.49 -6.26
C ASN A 10 0.94 -8.77 -5.56
N ARG A 11 1.83 -8.61 -4.57
CA ARG A 11 2.39 -9.70 -3.78
C ARG A 11 1.77 -9.70 -2.39
N CYS A 12 1.27 -10.85 -1.97
CA CYS A 12 0.85 -11.04 -0.58
C CYS A 12 2.05 -10.86 0.35
N GLN A 13 1.98 -9.91 1.28
CA GLN A 13 3.09 -9.59 2.18
C GLN A 13 3.32 -10.65 3.25
N TYR A 14 2.48 -11.68 3.35
CA TYR A 14 2.64 -12.81 4.27
C TYR A 14 3.26 -14.04 3.61
N CYS A 15 2.75 -14.47 2.44
CA CYS A 15 3.22 -15.69 1.78
C CYS A 15 4.14 -15.45 0.58
N GLY A 16 4.21 -14.21 0.08
CA GLY A 16 5.18 -13.82 -0.96
C GLY A 16 4.79 -14.18 -2.37
N LYS A 17 3.67 -14.88 -2.53
CA LYS A 17 3.12 -15.19 -3.85
C LYS A 17 2.48 -13.94 -4.45
N ARG A 18 2.58 -13.83 -5.78
CA ARG A 18 1.86 -12.82 -6.57
C ARG A 18 0.48 -13.35 -6.93
N PHE A 19 -0.49 -12.45 -6.98
CA PHE A 19 -1.89 -12.76 -7.29
C PHE A 19 -2.48 -11.68 -8.19
N PRO A 20 -3.55 -11.95 -8.94
CA PRO A 20 -4.38 -10.91 -9.52
C PRO A 20 -4.93 -9.97 -8.44
N SER A 21 -5.11 -8.69 -8.74
CA SER A 21 -5.66 -7.71 -7.78
C SER A 21 -7.04 -8.09 -7.26
N SER A 22 -7.83 -8.86 -8.02
CA SER A 22 -9.15 -9.38 -7.64
C SER A 22 -9.09 -10.43 -6.52
N GLU A 23 -7.95 -11.09 -6.34
CA GLU A 23 -7.73 -12.11 -5.31
C GLU A 23 -6.94 -11.58 -4.09
N LEU A 24 -6.55 -10.30 -4.15
CA LEU A 24 -5.88 -9.61 -3.06
C LEU A 24 -6.86 -8.74 -2.29
N SER A 25 -6.64 -8.74 -0.98
CA SER A 25 -7.30 -7.85 -0.04
C SER A 25 -6.25 -6.95 0.62
N LEU A 26 -6.72 -5.88 1.24
CA LEU A 26 -5.89 -5.04 2.11
C LEU A 26 -6.13 -5.50 3.55
N ASP A 27 -5.05 -5.77 4.27
CA ASP A 27 -5.09 -6.17 5.68
C ASP A 27 -4.34 -5.15 6.54
N HIS A 28 -4.87 -4.92 7.74
CA HIS A 28 -4.27 -4.07 8.75
C HIS A 28 -3.36 -4.89 9.67
N ILE A 29 -2.08 -4.53 9.74
CA ILE A 29 -1.08 -5.18 10.59
C ILE A 29 -1.51 -5.13 12.06
N VAL A 30 -1.86 -3.94 12.54
CA VAL A 30 -2.61 -3.75 13.78
C VAL A 30 -4.09 -3.70 13.40
N PRO A 31 -4.93 -4.65 13.86
CA PRO A 31 -6.35 -4.69 13.52
C PRO A 31 -7.07 -3.38 13.89
N ARG A 32 -8.08 -2.99 13.09
CA ARG A 32 -8.91 -1.81 13.37
C ARG A 32 -9.60 -1.86 14.74
N SER A 33 -10.03 -3.05 15.17
CA SER A 33 -10.63 -3.27 16.50
C SER A 33 -9.68 -2.99 17.65
N ARG A 34 -8.37 -2.87 17.38
CA ARG A 34 -7.32 -2.55 18.35
C ARG A 34 -6.67 -1.18 18.09
N GLY A 35 -7.38 -0.29 17.40
CA GLY A 35 -6.91 1.07 17.13
C GLY A 35 -5.96 1.21 15.93
N GLY A 36 -5.81 0.18 15.10
CA GLY A 36 -4.99 0.27 13.90
C GLY A 36 -5.56 1.23 12.85
N GLY A 37 -4.82 2.29 12.53
CA GLY A 37 -5.21 3.32 11.56
C GLY A 37 -5.00 2.93 10.10
N ASN A 38 -5.56 3.72 9.19
CA ASN A 38 -5.38 3.58 7.74
C ASN A 38 -4.10 4.26 7.25
N THR A 39 -2.94 3.76 7.67
CA THR A 39 -1.62 4.31 7.29
C THR A 39 -0.88 3.42 6.30
N TRP A 40 0.12 3.97 5.62
CA TRP A 40 0.98 3.20 4.73
C TRP A 40 1.75 2.10 5.47
N GLU A 41 2.10 2.37 6.72
CA GLU A 41 2.87 1.52 7.61
C GLU A 41 1.99 0.43 8.24
N ASN A 42 0.66 0.62 8.28
CA ASN A 42 -0.25 -0.34 8.88
C ASN A 42 -1.04 -1.18 7.87
N ILE A 43 -1.07 -0.81 6.58
CA ILE A 43 -1.83 -1.57 5.57
C ILE A 43 -0.90 -2.28 4.59
N VAL A 44 -1.18 -3.57 4.33
CA VAL A 44 -0.46 -4.42 3.38
C VAL A 44 -1.40 -5.23 2.48
N CYS A 45 -0.90 -5.68 1.34
CA CYS A 45 -1.62 -6.62 0.48
C CYS A 45 -1.56 -8.03 1.07
N ALA A 46 -2.70 -8.70 1.13
CA ALA A 46 -2.85 -10.05 1.63
C ALA A 46 -3.78 -10.86 0.74
N CYS A 47 -3.38 -12.08 0.36
CA CYS A 47 -4.31 -13.02 -0.27
C CYS A 47 -5.35 -13.50 0.75
N VAL A 48 -6.51 -13.95 0.27
CA VAL A 48 -7.64 -14.39 1.11
C VAL A 48 -7.21 -15.39 2.19
N ARG A 49 -6.44 -16.43 1.82
CA ARG A 49 -5.97 -17.45 2.75
C ARG A 49 -5.12 -16.89 3.89
N CYS A 50 -4.19 -15.98 3.58
CA CYS A 50 -3.34 -15.36 4.60
C CYS A 50 -4.12 -14.36 5.45
N ASN A 51 -5.01 -13.58 4.85
CA ASN A 51 -5.84 -12.61 5.56
C ASN A 51 -6.75 -13.32 6.57
N VAL A 52 -7.44 -14.38 6.15
CA VAL A 52 -8.26 -15.24 7.04
C VAL A 52 -7.40 -15.88 8.13
N ARG A 53 -6.21 -16.40 7.79
CA ARG A 53 -5.30 -16.99 8.79
C ARG A 53 -4.89 -15.97 9.85
N LYS A 54 -4.56 -14.74 9.48
CA LYS A 54 -4.20 -13.70 10.45
C LYS A 54 -5.42 -13.31 11.30
N GLY A 55 -6.54 -13.01 10.64
CA GLY A 55 -7.78 -12.56 11.28
C GLY A 55 -7.58 -11.27 12.08
N GLY A 56 -8.32 -11.13 13.18
CA GLY A 56 -8.27 -9.99 14.10
C GLY A 56 -7.04 -9.94 15.03
N ARG A 57 -5.93 -10.54 14.62
CA ARG A 57 -4.66 -10.61 15.36
C ARG A 57 -3.57 -9.80 14.65
N THR A 58 -2.49 -9.51 15.37
CA THR A 58 -1.26 -9.00 14.75
C THR A 58 -0.51 -10.13 14.02
N PRO A 59 0.41 -9.83 13.07
CA PRO A 59 1.24 -10.87 12.45
C PRO A 59 2.01 -11.69 13.48
N ALA A 60 2.54 -11.06 14.53
CA ALA A 60 3.26 -11.74 15.61
C ALA A 60 2.38 -12.77 16.34
N GLU A 61 1.15 -12.38 16.72
CA GLU A 61 0.16 -13.27 17.34
C GLU A 61 -0.32 -14.38 16.39
N ALA A 62 -0.25 -14.15 15.07
CA ALA A 62 -0.57 -15.14 14.05
C ALA A 62 0.60 -16.06 13.69
N SER A 63 1.77 -15.86 14.30
CA SER A 63 3.03 -16.51 13.91
C SER A 63 3.30 -16.33 12.41
N MET A 64 3.03 -15.13 11.92
CA MET A 64 3.20 -14.70 10.53
C MET A 64 4.20 -13.56 10.48
N LYS A 65 5.06 -13.56 9.45
CA LYS A 65 6.03 -12.50 9.22
C LYS A 65 5.66 -11.74 7.96
N LEU A 66 5.96 -10.44 7.97
CA LEU A 66 5.90 -9.64 6.77
C LEU A 66 7.17 -9.86 5.95
N ILE A 67 7.02 -9.86 4.63
CA ILE A 67 8.13 -10.05 3.69
C ILE A 67 8.92 -8.77 3.50
N ALA A 68 8.23 -7.64 3.56
CA ALA A 68 8.84 -6.33 3.51
C ALA A 68 8.24 -5.45 4.61
N VAL A 69 9.07 -4.55 5.14
CA VAL A 69 8.60 -3.50 6.05
C VAL A 69 7.75 -2.52 5.23
N PRO A 70 6.45 -2.36 5.55
CA PRO A 70 5.58 -1.42 4.85
C PRO A 70 6.01 0.00 5.19
N ARG A 71 6.17 0.81 4.14
CA ARG A 71 6.54 2.22 4.25
C ARG A 71 5.81 3.02 3.19
N ARG A 72 5.59 4.30 3.47
CA ARG A 72 5.15 5.26 2.44
C ARG A 72 6.15 5.26 1.27
N PRO A 73 5.71 5.14 0.01
CA PRO A 73 6.59 5.30 -1.14
C PRO A 73 7.24 6.69 -1.14
N HIS A 74 8.54 6.76 -1.38
CA HIS A 74 9.23 8.04 -1.56
C HIS A 74 8.88 8.63 -2.93
N ARG A 75 8.76 9.96 -3.03
CA ARG A 75 8.61 10.63 -4.33
C ARG A 75 9.87 10.38 -5.16
N SER A 76 9.73 9.90 -6.39
CA SER A 76 10.87 9.76 -7.29
C SER A 76 11.35 11.17 -7.71
N PRO A 77 12.62 11.54 -7.46
CA PRO A 77 13.16 12.83 -7.91
C PRO A 77 13.06 13.00 -9.44
N VAL A 78 13.14 11.89 -10.19
CA VAL A 78 13.03 11.87 -11.65
C VAL A 78 11.66 12.34 -12.13
N LEU A 79 10.59 12.02 -11.40
CA LEU A 79 9.26 12.55 -11.71
C LEU A 79 9.21 14.07 -11.47
N THR A 80 9.78 14.55 -10.37
CA THR A 80 9.84 15.99 -10.08
C THR A 80 10.59 16.78 -11.16
N ILE A 81 11.72 16.27 -11.66
CA ILE A 81 12.53 16.92 -12.71
C ILE A 81 11.77 17.00 -14.05
N LYS A 82 11.02 15.95 -14.43
CA LYS A 82 10.24 15.97 -15.67
C LYS A 82 9.00 16.87 -15.61
N LEU A 83 8.43 17.05 -14.41
CA LEU A 83 7.25 17.89 -14.20
C LEU A 83 7.58 19.37 -14.03
N SER A 84 8.85 19.73 -13.77
CA SER A 84 9.33 21.11 -13.77
C SER A 84 9.69 21.65 -15.16
N ASP A 85 9.65 20.80 -16.19
CA ASP A 85 9.85 21.22 -17.58
C ASP A 85 8.68 22.10 -18.03
N SER A 86 8.99 23.25 -18.61
CA SER A 86 8.00 24.27 -19.02
C SER A 86 6.97 23.72 -20.02
N ARG A 87 7.31 22.67 -20.77
CA ARG A 87 6.40 21.97 -21.69
C ARG A 87 5.21 21.32 -20.98
N TYR A 88 5.33 21.02 -19.69
CA TYR A 88 4.28 20.42 -18.87
C TYR A 88 3.74 21.40 -17.82
N ALA A 89 4.01 22.71 -17.96
CA ALA A 89 3.55 23.72 -17.01
C ALA A 89 2.02 23.73 -16.85
N SER A 90 1.27 23.49 -17.93
CA SER A 90 -0.20 23.35 -17.88
C SER A 90 -0.67 22.08 -17.16
N TRP A 91 0.14 21.02 -17.16
CA TRP A 91 -0.14 19.76 -16.48
C TRP A 91 0.10 19.83 -14.98
N LYS A 92 0.87 20.82 -14.50
CA LYS A 92 1.15 21.04 -13.08
C LYS A 92 -0.14 21.14 -12.24
N GLN A 93 -1.17 21.81 -12.79
CA GLN A 93 -2.48 21.95 -12.14
C GLN A 93 -3.20 20.61 -11.93
N PHE A 94 -2.97 19.62 -12.81
CA PHE A 94 -3.58 18.29 -12.71
C PHE A 94 -2.77 17.31 -11.87
N LEU A 95 -1.45 17.46 -11.84
CA LEU A 95 -0.52 16.51 -11.23
C LEU A 95 -0.37 16.69 -9.72
N ASP A 96 -0.47 17.92 -9.22
CA ASP A 96 -0.46 18.18 -7.77
C ASP A 96 -1.66 17.51 -7.08
N PHE A 97 -2.81 17.43 -7.76
CA PHE A 97 -4.00 16.71 -7.30
C PHE A 97 -3.92 15.19 -7.48
N ALA A 98 -3.33 14.71 -8.58
CA ALA A 98 -3.44 13.31 -8.98
C ALA A 98 -2.61 12.32 -8.13
N TYR A 99 -1.55 12.77 -7.46
CA TYR A 99 -0.54 11.85 -6.93
C TYR A 99 -0.44 11.74 -5.41
N TRP A 100 -0.93 12.68 -4.59
CA TRP A 100 -0.63 12.62 -3.15
C TRP A 100 -1.69 13.02 -2.12
N ASP A 101 -2.92 13.37 -2.48
CA ASP A 101 -3.96 13.73 -1.47
C ASP A 101 -5.13 12.74 -1.38
N VAL A 102 -4.88 11.48 -1.73
CA VAL A 102 -5.87 10.43 -1.49
C VAL A 102 -5.66 9.89 -0.08
N GLU A 103 -6.34 10.50 0.89
CA GLU A 103 -6.57 9.88 2.20
C GLU A 103 -7.00 8.42 1.96
N LEU A 104 -6.35 7.49 2.67
CA LEU A 104 -6.80 6.10 2.71
C LEU A 104 -8.09 6.06 3.56
N LYS A 105 -9.23 6.47 2.97
CA LYS A 105 -10.56 6.25 3.56
C LYS A 105 -10.87 4.75 3.60
#